data_AF-A0A357CM06-F1
#
_entry.id   AF-A0A357CM06-F1
#
_cell.length_a   1.000
_cell.length_b   1.000
_cell.length_c   1.000
_cell.angle_alpha   90.00
_cell.angle_beta   90.00
_cell.angle_gamma   90.00
#
_symmetry.space_group_name_H-M   'P 1'
#
loop_
_entity.id
_entity.type
_entity.pdbx_description
1 polymer ?
#
loop_
_entity_poly.entity_id
_entity_poly.type
_entity_poly.pdbx_seq_one_letter_code
_entity_poly.pdbx_strand_id
1 'polypeptide(L)' 'MNETLVVIVRGLIGFFSLLIFARLIGKQQVSQLTFFDYVFGITIGSIAATLTTDLTSRAWLHWVGL' A
#
# COMPACT_ATOMS: atom_id res chain seq x y z
N MET A 1 -3.28 -23.97 2.28
CA MET A 1 -2.25 -22.92 2.38
C MET A 1 -2.56 -22.16 3.66
N ASN A 2 -1.61 -22.02 4.59
CA ASN A 2 -1.92 -21.39 5.89
C ASN A 2 -2.23 -19.91 5.65
N GLU A 3 -3.48 -19.49 5.82
CA GLU A 3 -3.95 -18.13 5.47
C GLU A 3 -3.10 -17.05 6.15
N THR A 4 -2.68 -17.30 7.40
CA THR A 4 -1.75 -16.45 8.14
C THR A 4 -0.43 -16.20 7.40
N LEU A 5 0.13 -17.23 6.76
CA LEU A 5 1.38 -17.13 6.00
C LEU A 5 1.18 -16.28 4.74
N VAL A 6 0.03 -16.42 4.09
CA VAL A 6 -0.34 -15.60 2.92
C VAL A 6 -0.49 -14.13 3.29
N VAL A 7 -1.14 -13.83 4.42
CA VAL A 7 -1.29 -12.46 4.93
C VAL A 7 0.08 -11.84 5.25
N ILE A 8 0.98 -12.57 5.91
CA ILE A 8 2.34 -12.09 6.23
C ILE A 8 3.11 -11.75 4.95
N VAL A 9 3.09 -12.64 3.94
CA VAL A 9 3.82 -12.43 2.68
C VAL A 9 3.22 -11.26 1.89
N ARG A 10 1.88 -11.19 1.76
CA ARG A 10 1.20 -10.07 1.07
C ARG A 10 1.41 -8.74 1.81
N GLY A 11 1.43 -8.75 3.13
CA GLY A 11 1.71 -7.59 3.96
C GLY A 11 3.13 -7.05 3.78
N LEU A 12 4.13 -7.93 3.71
CA LEU A 12 5.50 -7.55 3.39
C LEU A 12 5.60 -6.93 1.98
N ILE A 13 4.97 -7.54 0.98
CA ILE A 13 4.95 -7.01 -0.40
C ILE A 13 4.26 -5.64 -0.44
N GLY A 14 3.12 -5.48 0.23
CA GLY A 14 2.40 -4.21 0.33
C GLY A 14 3.25 -3.13 1.01
N PHE A 15 3.88 -3.46 2.14
CA PHE A 15 4.78 -2.54 2.85
C PHE A 15 5.95 -2.07 1.99
N PHE A 16 6.66 -2.98 1.31
CA PHE A 16 7.77 -2.60 0.43
C PHE A 16 7.30 -1.79 -0.78
N SER A 17 6.11 -2.09 -1.34
CA SER A 17 5.51 -1.30 -2.41
C SER A 17 5.26 0.14 -1.95
N LEU A 18 4.61 0.33 -0.79
CA LEU A 18 4.38 1.63 -0.16
C LEU A 18 5.70 2.36 0.16
N LEU A 19 6.72 1.64 0.64
CA LEU A 19 8.02 2.21 0.94
C LEU A 19 8.71 2.77 -0.31
N ILE A 20 8.59 2.06 -1.45
CA ILE A 20 9.10 2.53 -2.74
C ILE A 20 8.33 3.79 -3.16
N PHE A 21 7.00 3.79 -3.10
CA PHE A 21 6.20 4.97 -3.43
C PHE A 21 6.53 6.17 -2.55
N ALA A 22 6.64 5.97 -1.23
CA ALA A 22 7.02 7.02 -0.28
C ALA A 22 8.42 7.58 -0.57
N ARG A 23 9.38 6.73 -0.97
CA ARG A 23 10.72 7.16 -1.39
C ARG A 23 10.70 7.94 -2.70
N LEU A 24 9.85 7.54 -3.67
CA LEU A 24 9.72 8.19 -4.98
C LEU A 24 9.07 9.59 -4.86
N ILE A 25 8.05 9.73 -4.03
CA ILE A 25 7.36 11.01 -3.77
C ILE A 25 8.31 12.03 -3.12
N GLY A 26 9.34 11.56 -2.41
CA GLY A 26 10.44 12.39 -1.94
C GLY A 26 10.09 13.27 -0.74
N LYS A 27 11.04 14.13 -0.35
CA LYS A 27 10.92 15.03 0.81
C LYS A 27 10.11 16.27 0.43
N GLN A 28 8.83 16.12 0.12
CA GLN A 28 7.93 17.25 0.34
C GLN A 28 7.95 17.49 1.85
N GLN A 29 8.43 18.66 2.27
CA GLN A 29 8.63 18.97 3.68
C GLN A 29 7.35 18.62 4.42
N VAL A 30 7.44 17.94 5.57
CA VAL A 30 6.29 17.57 6.40
C VAL A 30 5.41 18.80 6.76
N SER A 31 5.91 20.02 6.53
CA SER A 31 5.23 21.31 6.63
C SER A 31 4.41 21.76 5.40
N GLN A 32 4.55 21.14 4.22
CA GLN A 32 3.86 21.49 2.97
C GLN A 32 3.43 20.24 2.17
N LEU A 33 2.98 19.17 2.84
CA LEU A 33 2.19 18.14 2.14
C LEU A 33 0.97 18.83 1.53
N THR A 34 0.80 18.73 0.21
CA THR A 34 -0.42 19.27 -0.39
C THR A 34 -1.61 18.42 0.10
N PHE A 35 -2.81 19.01 0.10
CA PHE A 35 -4.02 18.25 0.42
C PHE A 35 -4.14 16.99 -0.47
N PHE A 36 -3.65 17.08 -1.70
CA PHE A 36 -3.59 15.96 -2.63
C PHE A 36 -2.67 14.84 -2.14
N ASP A 37 -1.45 15.14 -1.69
CA ASP A 37 -0.50 14.12 -1.19
C ASP A 37 -1.03 13.39 0.06
N TYR A 38 -1.74 14.12 0.92
CA TYR A 38 -2.37 13.53 2.10
C TYR A 38 -3.49 12.53 1.73
N VAL A 39 -4.43 12.95 0.88
CA VAL A 39 -5.53 12.09 0.42
C VAL A 39 -5.00 10.91 -0.40
N PHE A 40 -3.99 11.14 -1.24
CA PHE A 40 -3.31 10.11 -2.02
C PHE A 40 -2.66 9.06 -1.12
N GLY A 41 -1.93 9.48 -0.09
CA GLY A 41 -1.31 8.57 0.87
C GLY A 41 -2.32 7.69 1.62
N ILE A 42 -3.45 8.27 2.07
CA ILE A 42 -4.53 7.50 2.70
C ILE A 42 -5.14 6.50 1.71
N THR A 43 -5.36 6.91 0.47
CA THR A 43 -5.99 6.08 -0.57
C THR A 43 -5.13 4.87 -0.89
N ILE A 44 -3.84 5.07 -1.20
CA ILE A 44 -2.91 3.97 -1.48
C ILE A 44 -2.73 3.07 -0.24
N GLY A 45 -2.67 3.65 0.96
CA GLY A 45 -2.62 2.88 2.21
C GLY A 45 -3.83 1.95 2.39
N SER A 46 -5.04 2.42 2.09
CA SER A 46 -6.27 1.62 2.16
C SER A 46 -6.29 0.48 1.13
N ILE A 47 -5.78 0.73 -0.09
CA ILE A 47 -5.64 -0.29 -1.14
C ILE A 47 -4.62 -1.35 -0.71
N ALA A 48 -3.49 -0.95 -0.13
CA ALA A 48 -2.46 -1.88 0.36
C ALA A 48 -2.96 -2.75 1.54
N ALA A 49 -3.79 -2.19 2.41
CA ALA A 49 -4.45 -2.94 3.49
C ALA A 49 -5.39 -4.00 2.91
N THR A 50 -6.25 -3.61 1.96
CA THR A 50 -7.16 -4.54 1.25
C THR A 50 -6.39 -5.61 0.50
N LEU A 51 -5.28 -5.24 -0.17
CA LEU A 51 -4.38 -6.19 -0.83
C LEU A 51 -3.79 -7.21 0.15
N THR A 52 -3.65 -6.88 1.43
CA THR A 52 -3.06 -7.77 2.44
C THR A 52 -4.11 -8.66 3.10
N THR A 53 -5.31 -8.13 3.34
CA THR A 53 -6.36 -8.80 4.13
C THR A 53 -7.40 -9.53 3.28
N ASP A 54 -7.62 -9.12 2.03
CA ASP A 54 -8.56 -9.79 1.13
C ASP A 54 -7.90 -11.02 0.47
N LEU A 55 -8.10 -12.18 1.11
CA LEU A 55 -7.63 -13.49 0.64
C LEU A 55 -8.52 -14.10 -0.46
N THR A 56 -9.73 -13.58 -0.65
CA THR A 56 -10.71 -14.11 -1.61
C THR A 56 -10.47 -13.54 -3.02
N SER A 57 -10.03 -12.29 -3.09
CA SER A 57 -9.73 -11.60 -4.34
C SER A 57 -8.29 -11.85 -4.84
N ARG A 58 -8.10 -11.76 -6.16
CA ARG A 58 -6.77 -11.88 -6.78
C ARG A 58 -5.92 -10.67 -6.36
N ALA A 59 -4.89 -10.92 -5.56
CA ALA A 59 -3.94 -9.91 -5.08
C ALA A 59 -3.42 -8.97 -6.18
N TRP A 60 -3.21 -9.52 -7.38
CA TRP A 60 -2.74 -8.78 -8.56
C TRP A 60 -3.64 -7.58 -8.93
N LEU A 61 -4.96 -7.71 -8.82
CA LEU A 61 -5.90 -6.63 -9.17
C LEU A 61 -5.72 -5.42 -8.24
N HIS A 62 -5.55 -5.68 -6.95
CA HIS A 62 -5.32 -4.63 -5.96
C HIS A 62 -3.92 -4.00 -6.11
N TRP A 63 -2.94 -4.77 -6.58
CA TRP A 63 -1.57 -4.29 -6.72
C TRP A 63 -1.40 -3.35 -7.92
N VAL A 64 -2.11 -3.62 -9.02
CA VAL A 64 -2.16 -2.74 -10.21
C VAL A 64 -2.90 -1.43 -9.93
N GLY A 65 -3.75 -1.40 -8.89
CA GLY A 65 -4.45 -0.19 -8.45
C GLY A 65 -3.64 0.71 -7.49
N LEU A 66 -2.44 0.29 -7.08
CA LEU A 66 -1.50 1.09 -6.28
C LEU A 66 -0.64 1.96 -7.19
#